data_AF-A0A239AGR8-F1
#
_entry.id   AF-A0A239AGR8-F1
#
_cell.length_a   1.000
_cell.length_b   1.000
_cell.length_c   1.000
_cell.angle_alpha   90.00
_cell.angle_beta   90.00
_cell.angle_gamma   90.00
#
_symmetry.space_group_name_H-M   'P 1'
#
loop_
_entity.id
_entity.type
_entity.pdbx_description
1 polymer ?
#
loop_
_entity_poly.entity_id
_entity_poly.type
_entity_poly.pdbx_seq_one_letter_code
_entity_poly.pdbx_strand_id
1 'polypeptide(L)'
;MNRSYTLSPTFVLALLLSFIIFLFATFLTNPQERGIFMYSFDVLKFWQIGFWELLEFTLQMVLILIFGHALAISTPVGRFLDWIASGVRNNTQAVLMTALIAMVAGYINWGFGLILGAVLARQVALRALKSGVRINYPLVAASGYLGMLIWHGGLSGSAPLKVAEKQHFLEAKIGVIGVNETLFSNFILVSI
;
A
#
# COMPACT_ATOMS: atom_id res chain seq x y z
N MET A 1 19.36 -12.95 -25.24
CA MET A 1 18.83 -12.15 -24.10
C MET A 1 19.81 -12.23 -22.94
N ASN A 2 20.75 -11.28 -22.85
CA ASN A 2 21.61 -11.16 -21.66
C ASN A 2 20.75 -10.65 -20.51
N ARG A 3 20.33 -11.54 -19.60
CA ARG A 3 19.80 -11.12 -18.30
C ARG A 3 21.01 -10.67 -17.47
N SER A 4 21.29 -9.36 -17.43
CA SER A 4 22.17 -8.84 -16.38
C SER A 4 21.46 -9.10 -15.06
N TYR A 5 22.09 -9.85 -14.16
CA TYR A 5 21.66 -9.95 -12.76
C TYR A 5 21.96 -8.62 -12.07
N THR A 6 21.17 -7.61 -12.39
CA THR A 6 21.21 -6.30 -11.75
C THR A 6 20.17 -6.27 -10.64
N LEU A 7 20.52 -5.61 -9.54
CA LEU A 7 19.60 -5.39 -8.42
C LEU A 7 18.32 -4.70 -8.91
N SER A 8 17.19 -4.92 -8.22
CA SER A 8 15.94 -4.25 -8.60
C SER A 8 16.10 -2.72 -8.53
N PRO A 9 15.51 -1.95 -9.45
CA PRO A 9 15.61 -0.49 -9.42
C PRO A 9 15.15 0.13 -8.09
N THR A 10 14.14 -0.46 -7.45
CA THR A 10 13.65 -0.03 -6.13
C THR A 10 14.67 -0.24 -5.02
N PHE A 11 15.40 -1.36 -5.03
CA PHE A 11 16.47 -1.61 -4.07
C PHE A 11 17.66 -0.68 -4.28
N VAL A 12 18.06 -0.46 -5.54
CA VAL A 12 19.11 0.51 -5.88
C VAL A 12 18.74 1.92 -5.39
N LEU A 13 17.49 2.33 -5.61
CA LEU A 13 16.99 3.62 -5.13
C LEU A 13 17.03 3.70 -3.60
N ALA A 14 16.65 2.64 -2.88
CA ALA A 14 16.70 2.60 -1.42
C ALA A 14 18.13 2.72 -0.87
N LEU A 15 19.10 2.05 -1.50
CA LEU A 15 20.52 2.17 -1.12
C LEU A 15 21.05 3.59 -1.37
N LEU A 16 20.73 4.16 -2.53
CA LEU A 16 21.14 5.51 -2.90
C LEU A 16 20.56 6.55 -1.94
N LEU A 17 19.26 6.46 -1.63
CA LEU A 17 18.62 7.34 -0.66
C LEU A 17 19.20 7.17 0.74
N SER A 18 19.46 5.93 1.18
CA SER A 18 20.09 5.66 2.48
C SER A 18 21.48 6.31 2.57
N PHE A 19 22.26 6.23 1.49
CA PHE A 19 23.57 6.88 1.42
C PHE A 19 23.47 8.41 1.42
N ILE A 20 22.52 9.00 0.67
CA ILE A 20 22.28 10.45 0.68
C ILE A 20 21.89 10.93 2.08
N ILE A 21 20.97 10.23 2.75
CA ILE A 21 20.54 10.57 4.11
C ILE A 21 21.70 10.42 5.10
N PHE A 22 22.54 9.40 4.94
CA PHE A 22 23.75 9.25 5.74
C PHE A 22 24.69 10.46 5.60
N LEU A 23 24.93 10.95 4.38
CA LEU A 23 25.72 12.16 4.15
C LEU A 23 25.04 13.38 4.79
N PHE A 24 23.75 13.59 4.54
CA PHE A 24 23.03 14.73 5.10
C PHE A 24 23.02 14.73 6.62
N ALA A 25 22.75 13.60 7.27
CA ALA A 25 22.85 13.48 8.71
C ALA A 25 24.27 13.81 9.18
N THR A 26 25.29 13.19 8.59
CA THR A 26 26.69 13.39 9.01
C THR A 26 27.14 14.86 8.89
N PHE A 27 26.75 15.57 7.84
CA PHE A 27 27.19 16.96 7.61
C PHE A 27 26.29 18.03 8.25
N LEU A 28 24.98 17.78 8.37
CA LEU A 28 24.02 18.79 8.81
C LEU A 28 23.65 18.68 10.29
N THR A 29 23.80 17.50 10.90
CA THR A 29 23.41 17.28 12.31
C THR A 29 24.59 17.01 13.23
N ASN A 30 25.83 17.20 12.76
CA ASN A 30 27.03 17.01 13.57
C ASN A 30 27.08 17.97 14.77
N PRO A 31 27.22 17.48 16.01
CA PRO A 31 27.48 18.31 17.17
C PRO A 31 28.84 19.02 17.07
N GLN A 32 28.95 20.26 17.54
CA GLN A 32 30.20 21.04 17.49
C GLN A 32 31.37 20.36 18.23
N GLU A 33 31.07 19.54 19.23
CA GLU A 33 32.05 18.87 20.09
C GLU A 33 32.57 17.55 19.52
N ARG A 34 31.97 17.04 18.42
CA ARG A 34 32.29 15.72 17.87
C ARG A 34 32.92 15.85 16.49
N GLY A 35 34.08 15.21 16.31
CA GLY A 35 34.73 15.15 15.01
C GLY A 35 33.87 14.39 14.00
N ILE A 36 33.83 14.86 12.75
CA ILE A 36 32.94 14.33 11.70
C ILE A 36 33.11 12.83 11.45
N PHE A 37 34.34 12.33 11.54
CA PHE A 37 34.64 10.91 11.38
C PHE A 37 33.97 10.08 12.47
N MET A 38 34.07 10.50 13.74
CA MET A 38 33.43 9.80 14.85
C MET A 38 31.91 9.87 14.77
N TYR A 39 31.37 11.05 14.42
CA TYR A 39 29.94 11.23 14.26
C TYR A 39 29.35 10.37 13.13
N SER A 40 30.09 10.14 12.05
CA SER A 40 29.65 9.23 10.98
C SER A 40 29.38 7.80 11.47
N PHE A 41 30.16 7.29 12.44
CA PHE A 41 29.87 6.01 13.06
C PHE A 41 28.60 6.03 13.93
N ASP A 42 28.32 7.14 14.61
CA ASP A 42 27.06 7.28 15.36
C ASP A 42 25.87 7.27 14.41
N VAL A 43 25.95 7.97 13.27
CA VAL A 43 24.91 7.97 12.24
C VAL A 43 24.67 6.56 11.69
N LEU A 44 25.74 5.79 11.40
CA LEU A 44 25.61 4.38 11.00
C LEU A 44 24.94 3.53 12.10
N LYS A 45 25.26 3.79 13.37
CA LYS A 45 24.64 3.11 14.50
C LYS A 45 23.15 3.46 14.62
N PHE A 46 22.75 4.71 14.41
CA PHE A 46 21.34 5.10 14.38
C PHE A 46 20.58 4.42 13.25
N TRP A 47 21.18 4.35 12.05
CA TRP A 47 20.61 3.62 10.92
C TRP A 47 20.44 2.13 11.26
N GLN A 48 21.45 1.51 11.85
CA GLN A 48 21.42 0.11 12.26
C GLN A 48 20.32 -0.14 13.31
N ILE A 49 20.24 0.68 14.36
CA ILE A 49 19.19 0.56 15.38
C ILE A 49 17.80 0.70 14.76
N GLY A 50 17.55 1.76 13.99
CA GLY A 50 16.25 2.02 13.37
C GLY A 50 15.82 0.92 12.40
N PHE A 51 16.76 0.31 11.67
CA PHE A 51 16.47 -0.83 10.80
C PHE A 51 15.88 -2.01 11.59
N TRP A 52 16.46 -2.34 12.76
CA TRP A 52 15.97 -3.46 13.57
C TRP A 52 14.69 -3.14 14.33
N GLU A 53 14.52 -1.89 14.80
CA GLU A 53 13.28 -1.45 15.47
C GLU A 53 12.06 -1.51 14.55
N LEU A 54 12.23 -1.29 13.24
CA LEU A 54 11.15 -1.32 12.26
C LEU A 54 10.99 -2.67 11.56
N LEU A 55 11.80 -3.68 11.90
CA LEU A 55 11.81 -4.96 11.19
C LEU A 55 10.49 -5.70 11.33
N GLU A 56 9.93 -5.76 12.54
CA GLU A 56 8.64 -6.41 12.80
C GLU A 56 7.51 -5.74 12.00
N PHE A 57 7.42 -4.41 12.09
CA PHE A 57 6.45 -3.62 11.33
C PHE A 57 6.62 -3.84 9.82
N THR A 58 7.86 -3.85 9.32
CA THR A 58 8.15 -4.09 7.91
C THR A 58 7.70 -5.48 7.47
N LEU A 59 7.97 -6.51 8.28
CA LEU A 59 7.54 -7.88 8.00
C LEU A 59 6.01 -7.99 7.97
N GLN A 60 5.31 -7.33 8.90
CA GLN A 60 3.84 -7.26 8.89
C GLN A 60 3.32 -6.66 7.58
N MET A 61 3.90 -5.55 7.09
CA MET A 61 3.50 -4.93 5.82
C MET A 61 3.81 -5.82 4.61
N VAL A 62 4.97 -6.50 4.60
CA VAL A 62 5.33 -7.48 3.55
C VAL A 62 4.32 -8.62 3.51
N LEU A 63 3.93 -9.17 4.67
CA LEU A 63 2.94 -10.24 4.76
C LEU A 63 1.56 -9.79 4.26
N ILE A 64 1.12 -8.58 4.59
CA ILE A 64 -0.14 -8.01 4.06
C ILE A 64 -0.13 -8.00 2.53
N LEU A 65 0.98 -7.57 1.91
CA LEU A 65 1.13 -7.57 0.45
C LEU A 65 1.18 -8.97 -0.15
N ILE A 66 1.97 -9.88 0.43
CA ILE A 66 2.11 -11.25 -0.07
C ILE A 66 0.78 -11.99 0.01
N PHE A 67 0.10 -11.94 1.16
CA PHE A 67 -1.18 -12.61 1.33
C PHE A 67 -2.29 -11.94 0.53
N GLY A 68 -2.30 -10.61 0.45
CA GLY A 68 -3.23 -9.86 -0.40
C GLY A 68 -3.07 -10.25 -1.88
N HIS A 69 -1.84 -10.34 -2.36
CA HIS A 69 -1.55 -10.80 -3.72
C HIS A 69 -1.97 -12.26 -3.95
N ALA A 70 -1.56 -13.17 -3.06
CA ALA A 70 -1.89 -14.59 -3.16
C ALA A 70 -3.41 -14.83 -3.18
N LEU A 71 -4.17 -14.09 -2.36
CA LEU A 71 -5.62 -14.13 -2.36
C LEU A 71 -6.20 -13.59 -3.67
N ALA A 72 -5.72 -12.44 -4.16
CA ALA A 72 -6.21 -11.79 -5.37
C ALA A 72 -6.06 -12.66 -6.64
N ILE A 73 -4.98 -13.44 -6.73
CA ILE A 73 -4.73 -14.32 -7.88
C ILE A 73 -5.30 -15.73 -7.71
N SER A 74 -5.95 -16.03 -6.58
CA SER A 74 -6.51 -17.35 -6.30
C SER A 74 -7.67 -17.68 -7.25
N THR A 75 -7.80 -18.97 -7.61
CA THR A 75 -8.88 -19.44 -8.48
C THR A 75 -10.29 -19.04 -8.01
N PRO A 76 -10.63 -19.13 -6.71
CA PRO A 76 -11.95 -18.70 -6.22
C PRO A 76 -12.22 -17.21 -6.48
N VAL A 77 -11.24 -16.34 -6.20
CA VAL A 77 -11.37 -14.89 -6.45
C VAL A 77 -11.47 -14.62 -7.94
N GLY A 78 -10.64 -15.27 -8.77
CA GLY A 78 -10.71 -15.13 -10.22
C GLY A 78 -12.10 -15.45 -10.78
N ARG A 79 -12.70 -16.57 -10.33
CA ARG A 79 -14.07 -16.97 -10.73
C ARG A 79 -15.13 -15.98 -10.26
N PHE A 80 -15.00 -15.48 -9.04
CA PHE A 80 -15.91 -14.48 -8.48
C PHE A 80 -15.86 -13.17 -9.28
N LEU A 81 -14.66 -12.70 -9.61
CA LEU A 81 -14.48 -11.50 -10.42
C LEU A 81 -14.97 -11.69 -11.86
N ASP A 82 -14.78 -12.88 -12.46
CA ASP A 82 -15.32 -13.18 -13.79
C ASP A 82 -16.87 -13.16 -13.77
N TRP A 83 -17.47 -13.69 -12.69
CA TRP A 83 -18.92 -13.62 -12.49
C TRP A 83 -19.41 -12.18 -12.35
N ILE A 84 -18.74 -11.35 -11.56
CA ILE A 84 -19.03 -9.91 -11.47
C ILE A 84 -18.90 -9.25 -12.85
N ALA A 85 -17.79 -9.46 -13.54
CA ALA A 85 -17.52 -8.92 -14.88
C ALA A 85 -18.61 -9.29 -15.88
N SER A 86 -19.22 -10.46 -15.75
CA SER A 86 -20.29 -10.94 -16.64
C SER A 86 -21.52 -10.02 -16.69
N GLY A 87 -21.73 -9.23 -15.64
CA GLY A 87 -22.84 -8.29 -15.52
C GLY A 87 -22.69 -7.00 -16.33
N VAL A 88 -21.51 -6.71 -16.90
CA VAL A 88 -21.23 -5.46 -17.63
C VAL A 88 -21.99 -5.38 -18.95
N ARG A 89 -22.80 -4.33 -19.10
CA ARG A 89 -23.62 -4.06 -20.29
C ARG A 89 -23.27 -2.74 -20.98
N ASN A 90 -22.58 -1.83 -20.30
CA ASN A 90 -22.17 -0.53 -20.83
C ASN A 90 -20.95 0.02 -20.07
N ASN A 91 -20.37 1.11 -20.58
CA ASN A 91 -19.22 1.77 -19.99
C ASN A 91 -19.43 2.24 -18.54
N THR A 92 -20.57 2.87 -18.24
CA THR A 92 -20.85 3.39 -16.90
C THR A 92 -20.86 2.26 -15.87
N GLN A 93 -21.50 1.14 -16.20
CA GLN A 93 -21.52 -0.04 -15.33
C GLN A 93 -20.13 -0.65 -15.16
N ALA A 94 -19.32 -0.70 -16.22
CA ALA A 94 -17.93 -1.17 -16.14
C ALA A 94 -17.12 -0.34 -15.14
N VAL A 95 -17.21 0.99 -15.22
CA VAL A 95 -16.50 1.92 -14.34
C VAL A 95 -17.01 1.83 -12.90
N LEU A 96 -18.32 1.95 -12.68
CA LEU A 96 -18.89 1.95 -11.33
C LEU A 96 -18.67 0.62 -10.61
N MET A 97 -18.80 -0.50 -11.33
CA MET A 97 -18.60 -1.82 -10.73
C MET A 97 -17.13 -2.05 -10.38
N THR A 98 -16.21 -1.69 -11.26
CA THR A 98 -14.77 -1.79 -10.97
C THR A 98 -14.37 -0.88 -9.80
N ALA A 99 -14.87 0.37 -9.78
CA ALA A 99 -14.68 1.29 -8.66
C ALA A 99 -15.15 0.71 -7.33
N LEU A 100 -16.40 0.27 -7.27
CA LEU A 100 -17.06 -0.12 -6.02
C LEU A 100 -16.43 -1.39 -5.43
N ILE A 101 -16.12 -2.38 -6.28
CA ILE A 101 -15.43 -3.59 -5.83
C ILE A 101 -13.99 -3.29 -5.40
N ALA A 102 -13.26 -2.41 -6.11
CA ALA A 102 -11.92 -2.00 -5.71
C ALA A 102 -11.93 -1.23 -4.38
N MET A 103 -12.91 -0.35 -4.17
CA MET A 103 -13.13 0.37 -2.91
C MET A 103 -13.41 -0.60 -1.77
N VAL A 104 -14.37 -1.52 -1.91
CA VAL A 104 -14.66 -2.52 -0.87
C VAL A 104 -13.42 -3.37 -0.56
N ALA A 105 -12.70 -3.84 -1.58
CA ALA A 105 -11.49 -4.62 -1.39
C ALA A 105 -10.39 -3.83 -0.67
N GLY A 106 -10.14 -2.58 -1.07
CA GLY A 106 -9.14 -1.69 -0.45
C GLY A 106 -9.51 -1.27 0.97
N TYR A 107 -10.80 -1.07 1.25
CA TYR A 107 -11.32 -0.78 2.59
C TYR A 107 -11.08 -1.96 3.54
N ILE A 108 -11.32 -3.20 3.09
CA ILE A 108 -11.10 -4.40 3.90
C ILE A 108 -9.60 -4.67 4.06
N ASN A 109 -8.85 -4.67 2.96
CA ASN A 109 -7.43 -4.96 2.94
C ASN A 109 -6.73 -4.24 1.78
N TRP A 110 -5.87 -3.28 2.09
CA TRP A 110 -5.21 -2.47 1.07
C TRP A 110 -4.28 -3.29 0.16
N GLY A 111 -3.59 -4.31 0.69
CA GLY A 111 -2.70 -5.17 -0.09
C GLY A 111 -3.46 -6.00 -1.13
N PHE A 112 -4.63 -6.52 -0.76
CA PHE A 112 -5.56 -7.21 -1.64
C PHE A 112 -6.20 -6.26 -2.65
N GLY A 113 -6.73 -5.12 -2.19
CA GLY A 113 -7.38 -4.11 -3.02
C GLY A 113 -6.47 -3.57 -4.14
N LEU A 114 -5.18 -3.36 -3.83
CA LEU A 114 -4.17 -2.90 -4.78
C LEU A 114 -4.07 -3.82 -6.02
N ILE A 115 -4.12 -5.13 -5.81
CA ILE A 115 -4.02 -6.12 -6.89
C ILE A 115 -5.38 -6.36 -7.54
N LEU A 116 -6.44 -6.48 -6.74
CA LEU A 116 -7.76 -6.87 -7.20
C LEU A 116 -8.36 -5.86 -8.18
N GLY A 117 -8.19 -4.56 -7.94
CA GLY A 117 -8.69 -3.52 -8.85
C GLY A 117 -8.15 -3.67 -10.28
N ALA A 118 -6.86 -3.97 -10.41
CA ALA A 118 -6.22 -4.20 -11.71
C ALA A 118 -6.69 -5.50 -12.38
N VAL A 119 -6.83 -6.58 -11.59
CA VAL A 119 -7.34 -7.88 -12.10
C VAL A 119 -8.77 -7.73 -12.60
N LEU A 120 -9.64 -7.08 -11.83
CA LEU A 120 -11.04 -6.86 -12.20
C LEU A 120 -11.15 -5.96 -13.44
N ALA A 121 -10.40 -4.85 -13.50
CA ALA A 121 -10.42 -3.97 -14.68
C ALA A 121 -10.07 -4.74 -15.96
N ARG A 122 -9.06 -5.63 -15.90
CA ARG A 122 -8.68 -6.49 -17.02
C ARG A 122 -9.79 -7.46 -17.39
N GLN A 123 -10.41 -8.14 -16.42
CA GLN A 123 -11.51 -9.09 -16.68
C GLN A 123 -12.74 -8.40 -17.27
N VAL A 124 -13.12 -7.23 -16.75
CA VAL A 124 -14.18 -6.39 -17.30
C VAL A 124 -13.90 -6.02 -18.75
N ALA A 125 -12.66 -5.64 -19.08
CA ALA A 125 -12.29 -5.30 -20.45
C ALA A 125 -12.36 -6.50 -21.40
N LEU A 126 -11.87 -7.66 -20.96
CA LEU A 126 -11.97 -8.89 -21.74
C LEU A 126 -13.42 -9.32 -21.96
N ARG A 127 -14.28 -9.16 -20.95
CA ARG A 127 -15.72 -9.45 -21.06
C ARG A 127 -16.41 -8.48 -22.02
N ALA A 128 -16.15 -7.18 -21.89
CA ALA A 128 -16.71 -6.17 -22.76
C ALA A 128 -16.34 -6.43 -24.23
N LEU A 129 -15.07 -6.77 -24.49
CA LEU A 129 -14.59 -7.15 -25.83
C LEU A 129 -15.34 -8.36 -26.38
N LYS A 130 -15.47 -9.44 -25.58
CA LYS A 130 -16.18 -10.67 -25.99
C LYS A 130 -17.68 -10.43 -26.27
N SER A 131 -18.30 -9.51 -25.54
CA SER A 131 -19.74 -9.22 -25.64
C SER A 131 -20.08 -8.04 -26.57
N GLY A 132 -19.09 -7.46 -27.25
CA GLY A 132 -19.30 -6.32 -28.15
C GLY A 132 -19.68 -5.02 -27.44
N VAL A 133 -19.47 -4.92 -26.13
CA VAL A 133 -19.79 -3.74 -25.32
C VAL A 133 -18.64 -2.74 -25.44
N ARG A 134 -18.95 -1.51 -25.86
CA ARG A 134 -17.95 -0.43 -25.91
C ARG A 134 -17.68 0.12 -24.51
N ILE A 135 -16.41 0.12 -24.11
CA ILE A 135 -15.94 0.69 -22.85
C ILE A 135 -14.70 1.57 -23.09
N ASN A 136 -14.47 2.54 -22.20
CA ASN A 136 -13.22 3.26 -22.07
C ASN A 136 -12.33 2.49 -21.10
N TYR A 137 -11.48 1.60 -21.63
CA TYR A 137 -10.62 0.76 -20.79
C TYR A 137 -9.68 1.55 -19.85
N PRO A 138 -9.02 2.64 -20.30
CA PRO A 138 -8.26 3.50 -19.39
C PRO A 138 -9.07 4.00 -18.19
N LEU A 139 -10.32 4.41 -18.41
CA LEU A 139 -11.20 4.86 -17.32
C LEU A 139 -11.58 3.71 -16.37
N VAL A 140 -11.87 2.53 -16.89
CA VAL A 140 -12.12 1.33 -16.07
C VAL A 140 -10.88 0.96 -15.25
N ALA A 141 -9.70 0.99 -15.86
CA ALA A 141 -8.44 0.74 -15.15
C ALA A 141 -8.19 1.78 -14.05
N ALA A 142 -8.38 3.06 -14.35
CA ALA A 142 -8.28 4.15 -13.37
C ALA A 142 -9.28 3.97 -12.21
N SER A 143 -10.51 3.53 -12.50
CA SER A 143 -11.51 3.26 -11.47
C SER A 143 -11.10 2.13 -10.52
N GLY A 144 -10.29 1.17 -10.99
CA GLY A 144 -9.71 0.12 -10.16
C GLY A 144 -8.73 0.64 -9.10
N TYR A 145 -8.19 1.85 -9.26
CA TYR A 145 -7.34 2.48 -8.26
C TYR A 145 -8.12 3.17 -7.13
N LEU A 146 -9.44 3.32 -7.24
CA LEU A 146 -10.24 3.99 -6.20
C LEU A 146 -10.22 3.24 -4.85
N GLY A 147 -9.86 1.96 -4.83
CA GLY A 147 -9.50 1.26 -3.59
C GLY A 147 -8.40 1.96 -2.80
N MET A 148 -7.39 2.49 -3.50
CA MET A 148 -6.29 3.23 -2.89
C MET A 148 -6.63 4.68 -2.54
N LEU A 149 -7.84 5.15 -2.85
CA LEU A 149 -8.33 6.46 -2.41
C LEU A 149 -8.83 6.39 -0.96
N ILE A 150 -9.44 5.26 -0.56
CA ILE A 150 -10.11 5.13 0.74
C ILE A 150 -9.41 4.20 1.74
N TRP A 151 -8.44 3.39 1.29
CA TRP A 151 -7.85 2.30 2.09
C TRP A 151 -7.30 2.72 3.45
N HIS A 152 -6.75 3.93 3.57
CA HIS A 152 -6.17 4.42 4.81
C HIS A 152 -7.21 4.60 5.93
N GLY A 153 -8.46 4.90 5.56
CA GLY A 153 -9.61 4.92 6.48
C GLY A 153 -10.29 3.56 6.63
N GLY A 154 -9.77 2.52 5.98
CA GLY A 154 -10.30 1.16 6.04
C GLY A 154 -9.77 0.33 7.21
N LEU A 155 -10.29 -0.89 7.32
CA LEU A 155 -9.98 -1.86 8.38
C LEU A 155 -8.51 -2.27 8.43
N SER A 156 -7.75 -2.01 7.36
CA SER A 156 -6.33 -2.33 7.24
C SER A 156 -5.41 -1.11 7.27
N GLY A 157 -5.93 0.06 7.69
CA GLY A 157 -5.14 1.29 7.81
C GLY A 157 -3.99 1.14 8.80
N SER A 158 -2.75 1.03 8.32
CA SER A 158 -1.60 0.70 9.17
C SER A 158 -1.32 1.74 10.26
N ALA A 159 -1.45 3.03 9.95
CA ALA A 159 -1.25 4.11 10.91
C ALA A 159 -2.33 4.13 12.03
N PRO A 160 -3.64 4.18 11.72
CA PRO A 160 -4.68 4.16 12.75
C PRO A 160 -4.70 2.87 13.59
N LEU A 161 -4.38 1.72 12.99
CA LEU A 161 -4.22 0.48 13.76
C LEU A 161 -3.01 0.55 14.71
N LYS A 162 -1.88 1.08 14.27
CA LYS A 162 -0.66 1.16 15.09
C LYS A 162 -0.82 2.09 16.30
N VAL A 163 -1.50 3.23 16.15
CA VAL A 163 -1.73 4.16 17.26
C VAL A 163 -2.83 3.68 18.24
N ALA A 164 -3.60 2.66 17.86
CA ALA A 164 -4.58 2.01 18.74
C ALA A 164 -3.96 0.88 19.58
N GLU A 165 -2.75 0.42 19.27
CA GLU A 165 -2.03 -0.56 20.06
C GLU A 165 -1.51 0.06 21.36
N LYS A 166 -1.42 -0.72 22.44
CA LYS A 166 -0.65 -0.32 23.62
C LYS A 166 0.85 -0.51 23.32
N GLN A 167 1.69 0.32 23.94
CA GLN A 167 3.14 0.30 23.84
C GLN A 167 3.69 0.62 22.45
N HIS A 168 2.91 1.29 21.59
CA HIS A 168 3.44 1.78 20.33
C HIS A 168 4.48 2.90 20.56
N PHE A 169 5.39 3.08 19.61
CA PHE A 169 6.55 3.97 19.71
C PHE A 169 6.24 5.47 19.96
N LEU A 170 4.97 5.89 19.83
CA LEU A 170 4.53 7.28 20.06
C LEU A 170 3.64 7.44 21.30
N GLU A 171 3.35 6.39 22.05
CA GLU A 171 2.35 6.43 23.15
C GLU A 171 2.68 7.52 24.17
N ALA A 172 3.95 7.68 24.54
CA ALA A 172 4.38 8.72 25.50
C ALA A 172 4.12 10.16 25.03
N LYS A 173 3.92 10.38 23.72
CA LYS A 173 3.67 11.70 23.13
C LYS A 173 2.21 11.97 22.82
N ILE A 174 1.49 10.95 22.35
CA ILE A 174 0.12 11.11 21.83
C ILE A 174 -0.93 10.29 22.57
N GLY A 175 -0.52 9.44 23.52
CA GLY A 175 -1.38 8.43 24.14
C GLY A 175 -1.77 7.32 23.16
N VAL A 176 -2.71 6.48 23.58
CA VAL A 176 -3.36 5.49 22.71
C VAL A 176 -4.61 6.12 22.10
N ILE A 177 -4.73 6.10 20.77
CA ILE A 177 -5.89 6.65 20.04
C ILE A 177 -6.72 5.49 19.53
N GLY A 178 -7.97 5.37 19.99
CA GLY A 178 -8.82 4.24 19.67
C GLY A 178 -9.28 4.21 18.20
N VAL A 179 -9.63 3.01 17.72
CA VAL A 179 -10.22 2.85 16.38
C VAL A 179 -11.55 3.59 16.21
N ASN A 180 -12.27 3.85 17.29
CA ASN A 180 -13.51 4.65 17.28
C ASN A 180 -13.26 6.14 17.00
N GLU A 181 -12.06 6.63 17.30
CA GLU A 181 -11.65 8.02 17.05
C GLU A 181 -11.00 8.17 15.67
N THR A 182 -10.64 7.05 15.02
CA THR A 182 -9.96 7.01 13.73
C THR A 182 -10.82 6.33 12.68
N LEU A 183 -10.69 5.01 12.52
CA LEU A 183 -11.35 4.20 11.47
C LEU A 183 -12.87 4.28 11.51
N PHE A 184 -13.46 4.23 12.70
CA PHE A 184 -14.91 4.28 12.90
C PHE A 184 -15.42 5.66 13.31
N SER A 185 -14.60 6.70 13.11
CA SER A 185 -15.06 8.07 13.29
C SER A 185 -16.09 8.42 12.22
N ASN A 186 -17.07 9.27 12.57
CA ASN A 186 -18.07 9.75 11.62
C ASN A 186 -17.43 10.44 10.40
N PHE A 187 -16.30 11.13 10.60
CA PHE A 187 -15.57 11.77 9.51
C PHE A 187 -15.14 10.75 8.45
N ILE A 188 -14.56 9.63 8.85
CA ILE A 188 -14.12 8.58 7.92
C ILE A 188 -15.32 7.86 7.31
N LEU A 189 -16.31 7.46 8.13
CA LEU A 189 -17.46 6.68 7.66
C LEU A 189 -18.35 7.44 6.66
N VAL A 190 -18.43 8.78 6.77
CA VAL A 190 -19.18 9.62 5.82
C VAL A 190 -18.37 9.96 4.57
N SER A 191 -17.04 9.98 4.67
CA SER A 191 -16.16 10.38 3.56
C SER A 191 -15.83 9.25 2.58
N ILE A 192 -16.15 8.00 2.93
CA ILE A 192 -15.93 6.78 2.13
C ILE A 192 -17.23 6.37 1.43
#